data_AF-A0AAX0Z1Z5-F1
#
_entry.id   AF-A0AAX0Z1Z5-F1
#
_cell.length_a   1.000
_cell.length_b   1.000
_cell.length_c   1.000
_cell.angle_alpha   90.00
_cell.angle_beta   90.00
_cell.angle_gamma   90.00
#
_symmetry.space_group_name_H-M   'P 1'
#
loop_
_entity.id
_entity.type
_entity.pdbx_description
1 polymer ?
#
loop_
_entity_poly.entity_id
_entity_poly.type
_entity_poly.pdbx_seq_one_letter_code
_entity_poly.pdbx_strand_id
1 'polypeptide(L)'
;MTKTRVLAALIMAPLAIAAILLLPTQWLAAAAAAVLLIGLWEWLKLSGIEDTLARTVLLVLNLLLMVLLVWADGSTLVLFQITTLAGVAWWLAALVWLRFFNFGAQPTAPARIVKMLAGTLAIVPAWAALVLIHAGGDPPGQQGHLWLLAALALVWAADSGAYFAGRQFGKHKLA
;
A
#
# COMPACT_ATOMS: atom_id res chain seq x y z
N MET A 1 -21.02 -3.01 20.24
CA MET A 1 -19.83 -2.37 19.61
C MET A 1 -18.66 -3.33 19.46
N THR A 2 -18.26 -4.09 20.49
CA THR A 2 -17.17 -5.09 20.39
C THR A 2 -17.50 -6.27 19.48
N LYS A 3 -18.73 -6.82 19.55
CA LYS A 3 -19.17 -7.93 18.69
C LYS A 3 -18.98 -7.65 17.19
N THR A 4 -19.41 -6.47 16.72
CA THR A 4 -19.28 -6.06 15.31
C THR A 4 -17.83 -5.94 14.87
N ARG A 5 -16.95 -5.37 15.72
CA ARG A 5 -15.51 -5.24 15.42
C ARG A 5 -14.81 -6.59 15.37
N VAL A 6 -15.11 -7.47 16.32
CA VAL A 6 -14.55 -8.83 16.35
C VAL A 6 -15.02 -9.64 15.14
N LEU A 7 -16.30 -9.56 14.80
CA LEU A 7 -16.85 -10.25 13.63
C LEU A 7 -16.21 -9.74 12.33
N ALA A 8 -16.06 -8.43 12.17
CA ALA A 8 -15.39 -7.85 11.01
C ALA A 8 -13.95 -8.35 10.89
N ALA A 9 -13.17 -8.35 11.97
CA ALA A 9 -11.80 -8.87 11.97
C ALA A 9 -11.77 -10.37 11.61
N LEU A 10 -12.68 -11.16 12.17
CA LEU A 10 -12.79 -12.60 11.94
C LEU A 10 -13.18 -12.94 10.50
N ILE A 11 -13.85 -12.04 9.78
CA ILE A 11 -14.21 -12.23 8.38
C ILE A 11 -13.10 -11.69 7.47
N MET A 12 -12.61 -10.48 7.72
CA MET A 12 -11.64 -9.80 6.85
C MET A 12 -10.29 -10.52 6.80
N ALA A 13 -9.78 -11.01 7.93
CA ALA A 13 -8.48 -11.68 7.95
C ALA A 13 -8.46 -12.99 7.14
N PRO A 14 -9.41 -13.93 7.34
CA PRO A 14 -9.49 -15.12 6.48
C PRO A 14 -9.79 -14.79 5.03
N LEU A 15 -10.60 -13.76 4.75
CA LEU A 15 -10.88 -13.33 3.39
C LEU A 15 -9.62 -12.82 2.68
N ALA A 16 -8.80 -12.01 3.36
CA ALA A 16 -7.53 -11.53 2.82
C ALA A 16 -6.54 -12.68 2.59
N ILE A 17 -6.42 -13.61 3.54
CA ILE A 17 -5.57 -14.80 3.41
C ILE A 17 -6.04 -15.67 2.24
N ALA A 18 -7.35 -15.91 2.13
CA ALA A 18 -7.94 -16.68 1.03
C ALA A 18 -7.72 -15.98 -0.31
N ALA A 19 -7.83 -14.65 -0.37
CA ALA A 19 -7.54 -13.88 -1.57
C ALA A 19 -6.08 -14.10 -2.01
N ILE A 20 -5.12 -14.03 -1.08
CA ILE A 20 -3.69 -14.23 -1.39
C ILE A 20 -3.40 -15.68 -1.82
N LEU A 21 -4.00 -16.68 -1.18
CA LEU A 21 -3.67 -18.07 -1.45
C LEU A 21 -4.40 -18.67 -2.66
N LEU A 22 -5.60 -18.17 -2.98
CA LEU A 22 -6.50 -18.82 -3.94
C LEU A 22 -6.71 -18.01 -5.22
N LEU A 23 -6.54 -16.68 -5.21
CA LEU A 23 -6.77 -15.90 -6.43
C LEU A 23 -5.55 -16.00 -7.36
N PRO A 24 -5.78 -16.14 -8.67
CA PRO A 24 -4.76 -15.86 -9.67
C PRO A 24 -4.25 -14.42 -9.54
N THR A 25 -2.96 -14.19 -9.85
CA THR A 25 -2.29 -12.89 -9.69
C THR A 25 -3.08 -11.72 -10.29
N GLN A 26 -3.72 -11.90 -11.46
CA GLN A 26 -4.55 -10.87 -12.09
C GLN A 26 -5.74 -10.41 -11.22
N TRP A 27 -6.43 -11.36 -10.59
CA TRP A 27 -7.59 -11.06 -9.73
C TRP A 27 -7.13 -10.49 -8.39
N LEU A 28 -6.03 -10.99 -7.85
CA LEU A 28 -5.42 -10.42 -6.66
C LEU A 28 -4.95 -8.98 -6.91
N ALA A 29 -4.33 -8.71 -8.05
CA ALA A 29 -3.90 -7.37 -8.45
C ALA A 29 -5.08 -6.40 -8.52
N ALA A 30 -6.19 -6.81 -9.13
CA ALA A 30 -7.41 -5.99 -9.19
C ALA A 30 -8.02 -5.74 -7.80
N ALA A 31 -8.12 -6.79 -6.96
CA ALA A 31 -8.63 -6.67 -5.60
C ALA A 31 -7.74 -5.76 -4.72
N ALA A 32 -6.42 -5.94 -4.79
CA ALA A 32 -5.46 -5.11 -4.08
C ALA A 32 -5.50 -3.65 -4.56
N ALA A 33 -5.64 -3.42 -5.87
CA ALA A 33 -5.81 -2.08 -6.41
C ALA A 33 -7.06 -1.39 -5.85
N ALA A 34 -8.20 -2.10 -5.77
CA ALA A 34 -9.42 -1.55 -5.20
C ALA A 34 -9.25 -1.14 -3.73
N VAL A 35 -8.65 -2.01 -2.91
CA VAL A 35 -8.39 -1.72 -1.48
C VAL A 35 -7.43 -0.53 -1.32
N LEU A 36 -6.35 -0.50 -2.09
CA LEU A 36 -5.36 0.57 -2.01
C LEU A 36 -5.89 1.91 -2.54
N LEU A 37 -6.75 1.90 -3.56
CA LEU A 37 -7.41 3.12 -4.05
C LEU A 37 -8.43 3.68 -3.05
N ILE A 38 -9.09 2.83 -2.25
CA ILE A 38 -9.90 3.29 -1.11
C ILE A 38 -9.00 4.01 -0.09
N GLY A 39 -7.83 3.44 0.21
CA GLY A 39 -6.83 4.09 1.06
C GLY A 39 -6.34 5.43 0.48
N LEU A 40 -6.10 5.48 -0.83
CA LEU A 40 -5.72 6.71 -1.52
C LEU A 40 -6.81 7.78 -1.44
N TRP A 41 -8.10 7.40 -1.55
CA TRP A 41 -9.21 8.32 -1.40
C TRP A 41 -9.20 9.01 -0.03
N GLU A 42 -8.98 8.25 1.03
CA GLU A 42 -8.84 8.81 2.38
C GLU A 42 -7.59 9.68 2.51
N TRP A 43 -6.47 9.27 1.93
CA TRP A 43 -5.24 10.05 1.90
C TRP A 43 -5.43 11.42 1.23
N LEU A 44 -6.12 11.47 0.08
CA LEU A 44 -6.39 12.72 -0.63
C LEU A 44 -7.28 13.66 0.19
N LYS A 45 -8.25 13.10 0.92
CA LYS A 45 -9.06 13.88 1.87
C LYS A 45 -8.20 14.46 3.01
N LEU A 46 -7.31 13.65 3.60
CA LEU A 46 -6.37 14.11 4.64
C LEU A 46 -5.35 15.13 4.12
N SER A 47 -5.06 15.09 2.82
CA SER A 47 -4.16 16.03 2.14
C SER A 47 -4.81 17.40 1.87
N GLY A 48 -6.08 17.60 2.25
CA GLY A 48 -6.81 18.86 2.08
C GLY A 48 -7.48 19.01 0.72
N ILE A 49 -7.73 17.93 0.00
CA ILE A 49 -8.54 17.94 -1.23
C ILE A 49 -9.99 17.63 -0.84
N GLU A 50 -10.75 18.68 -0.56
CA GLU A 50 -12.13 18.53 -0.11
C GLU A 50 -13.10 18.27 -1.28
N ASP A 51 -12.81 18.82 -2.45
CA ASP A 51 -13.64 18.64 -3.63
C ASP A 51 -13.71 17.16 -4.05
N THR A 52 -14.93 16.66 -4.18
CA THR A 52 -15.20 15.25 -4.52
C THR A 52 -14.86 14.96 -5.97
N LEU A 53 -15.03 15.94 -6.88
CA LEU A 53 -14.71 15.76 -8.29
C LEU A 53 -13.19 15.65 -8.47
N ALA A 54 -12.42 16.57 -7.88
CA ALA A 54 -10.95 16.53 -7.92
C ALA A 54 -10.39 15.22 -7.36
N ARG A 55 -10.92 14.73 -6.22
CA ARG A 55 -10.51 13.43 -5.67
C ARG A 55 -10.83 12.27 -6.61
N THR A 56 -12.00 12.29 -7.24
CA THR A 56 -12.41 11.25 -8.20
C THR A 56 -11.49 11.25 -9.41
N VAL A 57 -11.18 12.42 -9.97
CA VAL A 57 -10.23 12.55 -11.09
C VAL A 57 -8.86 12.00 -10.71
N LEU A 58 -8.33 12.36 -9.54
CA LEU A 58 -7.02 11.88 -9.09
C LEU A 58 -7.00 10.36 -8.85
N LEU A 59 -8.08 9.80 -8.30
CA LEU A 59 -8.22 8.36 -8.11
C LEU A 59 -8.28 7.64 -9.46
N VAL A 60 -9.05 8.16 -10.43
CA VAL A 60 -9.13 7.63 -11.79
C VAL A 60 -7.77 7.72 -12.48
N LEU A 61 -7.02 8.80 -12.34
CA LEU A 61 -5.66 8.92 -12.89
C LEU A 61 -4.70 7.87 -12.33
N ASN A 62 -4.78 7.58 -11.03
CA ASN A 62 -3.98 6.51 -10.41
C ASN A 62 -4.42 5.12 -10.90
N LEU A 63 -5.74 4.89 -11.03
CA LEU A 63 -6.25 3.65 -11.61
C LEU A 63 -5.79 3.47 -13.05
N LEU A 64 -5.87 4.51 -13.87
CA LEU A 64 -5.39 4.49 -15.25
C LEU A 64 -3.90 4.19 -15.32
N LEU A 65 -3.09 4.80 -14.44
CA LEU A 65 -1.67 4.47 -14.34
C LEU A 65 -1.46 2.98 -14.03
N MET A 66 -2.17 2.42 -13.05
CA MET A 66 -2.07 1.00 -12.71
C MET A 66 -2.47 0.10 -13.89
N VAL A 67 -3.55 0.43 -14.60
CA VAL A 67 -4.00 -0.30 -15.79
C VAL A 67 -2.96 -0.23 -16.92
N LEU A 68 -2.40 0.95 -17.17
CA LEU A 68 -1.35 1.14 -18.17
C LEU A 68 -0.09 0.35 -17.83
N LEU A 69 0.28 0.25 -16.55
CA LEU A 69 1.40 -0.58 -16.10
C LEU A 69 1.16 -2.06 -16.43
N VAL A 70 -0.03 -2.60 -16.14
CA VAL A 70 -0.38 -3.98 -16.51
C VAL A 70 -0.29 -4.19 -18.01
N TRP A 71 -0.88 -3.27 -18.78
CA TRP A 71 -0.99 -3.40 -20.23
C TRP A 71 0.37 -3.29 -20.92
N ALA A 72 1.22 -2.34 -20.49
CA ALA A 72 2.54 -2.10 -21.06
C ALA A 72 3.58 -3.15 -20.67
N ASP A 73 3.46 -3.77 -19.48
CA ASP A 73 4.42 -4.78 -19.01
C ASP A 73 4.42 -6.06 -19.87
N GLY A 74 3.28 -6.41 -20.48
CA GLY A 74 3.19 -7.52 -21.41
C GLY A 74 3.63 -8.87 -20.83
N SER A 75 3.44 -9.09 -19.52
CA SER A 75 3.82 -10.29 -18.75
C SER A 75 5.32 -10.50 -18.51
N THR A 76 6.16 -9.49 -18.72
CA THR A 76 7.61 -9.56 -18.48
C THR A 76 8.00 -9.28 -17.02
N LEU A 77 7.10 -8.68 -16.24
CA LEU A 77 7.30 -8.19 -14.86
C LEU A 77 8.37 -7.10 -14.69
N VAL A 78 9.04 -6.67 -15.76
CA VAL A 78 10.12 -5.67 -15.72
C VAL A 78 9.57 -4.31 -15.26
N LEU A 79 8.38 -3.93 -15.72
CA LEU A 79 7.80 -2.64 -15.37
C LEU A 79 7.36 -2.62 -13.90
N PHE A 80 6.87 -3.75 -13.40
CA PHE A 80 6.59 -3.96 -11.97
C PHE A 80 7.86 -3.88 -11.12
N GLN A 81 8.98 -4.45 -11.57
CA GLN A 81 10.28 -4.34 -10.90
C GLN A 81 10.77 -2.89 -10.83
N ILE A 82 10.77 -2.17 -11.95
CA ILE A 82 11.19 -0.76 -12.00
C ILE A 82 10.31 0.09 -11.08
N THR A 83 8.99 -0.11 -11.13
CA THR A 83 8.03 0.62 -10.29
C THR A 83 8.24 0.32 -8.81
N THR A 84 8.55 -0.94 -8.46
CA THR A 84 8.89 -1.35 -7.10
C THR A 84 10.17 -0.67 -6.62
N LEU A 85 11.22 -0.63 -7.44
CA LEU A 85 12.49 0.06 -7.10
C LEU A 85 12.30 1.57 -6.90
N ALA A 86 11.46 2.20 -7.73
CA ALA A 86 11.07 3.60 -7.52
C ALA A 86 10.36 3.79 -6.16
N GLY A 87 9.51 2.82 -5.77
CA GLY A 87 8.92 2.76 -4.44
C GLY A 87 9.93 2.66 -3.31
N VAL A 88 10.95 1.80 -3.44
CA VAL A 88 12.03 1.68 -2.46
C VAL A 88 12.76 3.02 -2.29
N ALA A 89 13.12 3.67 -3.40
CA ALA A 89 13.74 5.00 -3.36
C ALA A 89 12.84 6.04 -2.68
N TRP A 90 11.54 6.01 -2.98
CA TRP A 90 10.56 6.87 -2.32
C TRP A 90 10.45 6.62 -0.82
N TRP A 91 10.41 5.36 -0.37
CA TRP A 91 10.34 5.02 1.06
C TRP A 91 11.59 5.49 1.81
N LEU A 92 12.78 5.39 1.21
CA LEU A 92 14.00 5.98 1.77
C LEU A 92 13.89 7.51 1.88
N ALA A 93 13.36 8.17 0.85
CA ALA A 93 13.11 9.62 0.89
C ALA A 93 12.07 9.98 1.97
N ALA A 94 11.03 9.18 2.16
CA ALA A 94 10.02 9.37 3.20
C ALA A 94 10.61 9.25 4.61
N LEU A 95 11.57 8.33 4.84
CA LEU A 95 12.31 8.26 6.11
C LEU A 95 13.10 9.53 6.39
N VAL A 96 13.74 10.10 5.36
CA VAL A 96 14.41 11.41 5.48
C VAL A 96 13.38 12.52 5.76
N TRP A 97 12.21 12.47 5.12
CA TRP A 97 11.15 13.45 5.36
C TRP A 97 10.65 13.41 6.82
N LEU A 98 10.58 12.26 7.48
CA LEU A 98 10.24 12.18 8.91
C LEU A 98 11.22 12.97 9.79
N ARG A 99 12.50 13.08 9.40
CA ARG A 99 13.47 13.94 10.10
C ARG A 99 13.17 15.43 9.94
N PHE A 100 12.59 15.82 8.79
CA PHE A 100 12.25 17.18 8.41
C PHE A 100 10.72 17.38 8.33
N PHE A 101 9.99 16.95 9.37
CA PHE A 101 8.52 16.93 9.39
C PHE A 101 7.83 18.29 9.16
N ASN A 102 8.55 19.41 9.34
CA ASN A 102 8.04 20.75 9.03
C ASN A 102 7.89 21.02 7.52
N PHE A 103 8.60 20.27 6.67
CA PHE A 103 8.49 20.36 5.22
C PHE A 103 7.13 19.86 4.76
N GLY A 104 6.35 20.70 4.09
CA GLY A 104 4.99 20.35 3.63
C GLY A 104 3.91 20.34 4.72
N ALA A 105 4.22 20.83 5.94
CA ALA A 105 3.25 20.94 7.02
C ALA A 105 2.23 22.07 6.77
N GLN A 106 2.66 23.15 6.11
CA GLN A 106 1.81 24.31 5.84
C GLN A 106 0.68 23.98 4.85
N PRO A 107 -0.52 24.53 5.01
CA PRO A 107 -1.66 24.28 4.12
C PRO A 107 -1.56 25.11 2.82
N THR A 108 -0.41 25.04 2.14
CA THR A 108 -0.16 25.76 0.88
C THR A 108 -0.38 24.85 -0.33
N ALA A 109 -0.61 25.44 -1.50
CA ALA A 109 -0.78 24.68 -2.74
C ALA A 109 0.41 23.75 -3.08
N PRO A 110 1.69 24.18 -2.93
CA PRO A 110 2.83 23.29 -3.11
C PRO A 110 2.84 22.11 -2.15
N ALA A 111 2.53 22.33 -0.87
CA ALA A 111 2.47 21.26 0.12
C ALA A 111 1.39 20.22 -0.21
N ARG A 112 0.24 20.67 -0.74
CA ARG A 112 -0.82 19.78 -1.22
C ARG A 112 -0.35 18.90 -2.38
N ILE A 113 0.37 19.47 -3.35
CA ILE A 113 0.93 18.71 -4.48
C ILE A 113 1.93 17.65 -3.98
N VAL A 114 2.83 18.01 -3.05
CA VAL A 114 3.78 17.04 -2.50
C VAL A 114 3.04 15.90 -1.78
N LYS A 115 2.00 16.19 -0.99
CA LYS A 115 1.17 15.16 -0.33
C LYS A 115 0.42 14.27 -1.31
N MET A 116 -0.03 14.80 -2.45
CA MET A 116 -0.66 14.03 -3.52
C MET A 116 0.33 13.07 -4.17
N LEU A 117 1.51 13.57 -4.55
CA LEU A 117 2.58 12.75 -5.12
C LEU A 117 3.04 11.68 -4.14
N ALA A 118 3.12 12.01 -2.85
CA ALA A 118 3.42 11.07 -1.78
C ALA A 118 2.41 9.92 -1.70
N GLY A 119 1.11 10.22 -1.85
CA GLY A 119 0.06 9.21 -1.90
C GLY A 119 0.23 8.26 -3.09
N THR A 120 0.46 8.81 -4.29
CA THR A 120 0.70 8.01 -5.50
C THR A 120 1.96 7.14 -5.38
N LEU A 121 3.07 7.71 -4.91
CA LEU A 121 4.35 7.00 -4.74
C LEU A 121 4.35 6.01 -3.57
N ALA A 122 3.41 6.13 -2.63
CA ALA A 122 3.17 5.10 -1.62
C ALA A 122 2.32 3.95 -2.20
N ILE A 123 1.24 4.26 -2.91
CA ILE A 123 0.22 3.30 -3.33
C ILE A 123 0.64 2.48 -4.55
N VAL A 124 1.05 3.14 -5.64
CA VAL A 124 1.32 2.46 -6.92
C VAL A 124 2.51 1.50 -6.81
N PRO A 125 3.66 1.89 -6.20
CA PRO A 125 4.76 0.95 -5.99
C PRO A 125 4.46 -0.17 -5.00
N ALA A 126 3.68 0.09 -3.93
CA ALA A 126 3.29 -0.97 -2.99
C ALA A 126 2.41 -2.02 -3.67
N TRP A 127 1.46 -1.58 -4.50
CA TRP A 127 0.67 -2.48 -5.34
C TRP A 127 1.56 -3.26 -6.32
N ALA A 128 2.48 -2.58 -7.01
CA ALA A 128 3.37 -3.22 -7.96
C ALA A 128 4.26 -4.29 -7.30
N ALA A 129 4.79 -4.01 -6.11
CA ALA A 129 5.57 -4.95 -5.32
C ALA A 129 4.76 -6.18 -4.90
N LEU A 130 3.51 -5.98 -4.47
CA LEU A 130 2.59 -7.06 -4.14
C LEU A 130 2.35 -7.98 -5.33
N VAL A 131 2.08 -7.41 -6.50
CA VAL A 131 1.88 -8.16 -7.76
C VAL A 131 3.16 -8.91 -8.13
N LEU A 132 4.31 -8.26 -8.04
CA LEU A 132 5.61 -8.84 -8.36
C LEU A 132 5.95 -10.05 -7.48
N ILE A 133 5.75 -9.95 -6.17
CA ILE A 133 6.01 -11.05 -5.23
C ILE A 133 5.04 -12.20 -5.50
N HIS A 134 3.77 -11.91 -5.73
CA HIS A 134 2.76 -12.94 -5.97
C HIS A 134 2.94 -13.66 -7.31
N ALA A 135 3.28 -12.92 -8.37
CA ALA A 135 3.59 -13.48 -9.68
C ALA A 135 4.94 -14.20 -9.71
N GLY A 136 5.86 -13.80 -8.82
CA GLY A 136 7.18 -14.40 -8.68
C GLY A 136 7.18 -15.82 -8.12
N GLY A 137 8.36 -16.43 -8.10
CA GLY A 137 8.60 -17.81 -7.68
C GLY A 137 9.56 -18.50 -8.64
N ASP A 138 10.25 -19.54 -8.16
CA ASP A 138 11.07 -20.40 -9.00
C ASP A 138 10.62 -21.87 -8.79
N PRO A 139 9.84 -22.46 -9.73
CA PRO A 139 9.32 -21.87 -10.96
C PRO A 139 8.28 -20.74 -10.71
N PRO A 140 8.08 -19.83 -11.69
CA PRO A 140 7.10 -18.74 -11.58
C PRO A 140 5.72 -19.23 -11.16
N GLY A 141 5.15 -18.62 -10.12
CA GLY A 141 3.82 -18.95 -9.61
C GLY A 141 3.73 -20.15 -8.65
N GLN A 142 4.80 -20.93 -8.43
CA GLN A 142 4.72 -22.11 -7.54
C GLN A 142 4.83 -21.78 -6.03
N GLN A 143 5.29 -20.57 -5.67
CA GLN A 143 5.44 -20.15 -4.26
C GLN A 143 5.18 -18.67 -3.99
N GLY A 144 4.92 -17.84 -5.02
CA GLY A 144 4.78 -16.39 -4.86
C GLY A 144 3.69 -15.97 -3.87
N HIS A 145 2.57 -16.68 -3.86
CA HIS A 145 1.50 -16.45 -2.88
C HIS A 145 1.93 -16.73 -1.43
N LEU A 146 2.80 -17.72 -1.18
CA LEU A 146 3.36 -17.99 0.15
C LEU A 146 4.34 -16.91 0.58
N TRP A 147 5.18 -16.42 -0.34
CA TRP A 147 6.09 -15.31 -0.07
C TRP A 147 5.34 -14.01 0.22
N LEU A 148 4.27 -13.73 -0.52
CA LEU A 148 3.41 -12.58 -0.24
C LEU A 148 2.75 -12.72 1.13
N LEU A 149 2.19 -13.90 1.45
CA LEU A 149 1.59 -14.15 2.75
C LEU A 149 2.63 -14.01 3.88
N ALA A 150 3.84 -14.54 3.70
CA ALA A 150 4.93 -14.42 4.66
C ALA A 150 5.33 -12.94 4.87
N ALA A 151 5.43 -12.15 3.81
CA ALA A 151 5.73 -10.73 3.90
C ALA A 151 4.65 -9.96 4.70
N LEU A 152 3.36 -10.20 4.41
CA LEU A 152 2.27 -9.55 5.14
C LEU A 152 2.16 -10.04 6.58
N ALA A 153 2.34 -11.34 6.82
CA ALA A 153 2.36 -11.92 8.17
C ALA A 153 3.51 -11.34 9.00
N LEU A 154 4.67 -11.09 8.40
CA LEU A 154 5.80 -10.43 9.06
C LEU A 154 5.44 -9.01 9.49
N VAL A 155 4.76 -8.23 8.64
CA VAL A 155 4.28 -6.88 8.99
C VAL A 155 3.24 -6.96 10.12
N TRP A 156 2.25 -7.85 10.03
CA TRP A 156 1.23 -8.01 11.08
C TRP A 156 1.84 -8.45 12.42
N ALA A 157 2.83 -9.34 12.39
CA ALA A 157 3.57 -9.77 13.57
C ALA A 157 4.42 -8.63 14.15
N ALA A 158 5.07 -7.84 13.30
CA ALA A 158 5.86 -6.68 13.72
C ALA A 158 4.98 -5.62 14.39
N ASP A 159 3.82 -5.28 13.82
CA ASP A 159 2.87 -4.32 14.40
C ASP A 159 2.36 -4.78 15.77
N SER A 160 1.98 -6.06 15.87
CA SER A 160 1.52 -6.66 17.13
C SER A 160 2.65 -6.69 18.16
N GLY A 161 3.85 -7.10 17.74
CA GLY A 161 5.05 -7.17 18.58
C GLY A 161 5.47 -5.80 19.10
N ALA A 162 5.44 -4.77 18.26
CA ALA A 162 5.75 -3.40 18.63
C ALA A 162 4.77 -2.86 19.68
N TYR A 163 3.47 -3.19 19.57
CA TYR A 163 2.48 -2.83 20.58
C TYR A 163 2.78 -3.47 21.95
N PHE A 164 3.04 -4.78 22.00
CA PHE A 164 3.33 -5.46 23.26
C PHE A 164 4.68 -5.03 23.86
N ALA A 165 5.72 -4.92 23.03
CA ALA A 165 7.03 -4.45 23.46
C ALA A 165 6.96 -2.99 23.96
N GLY A 166 6.25 -2.11 23.26
CA GLY A 166 6.03 -0.73 23.67
C GLY A 166 5.25 -0.64 24.99
N ARG A 167 4.24 -1.49 25.20
CA ARG A 167 3.49 -1.52 26.46
C ARG A 167 4.30 -2.03 27.65
N GLN A 168 5.16 -3.02 27.45
CA GLN A 168 5.92 -3.66 28.53
C GLN A 168 7.25 -2.94 28.82
N PHE A 169 7.92 -2.43 27.80
CA PHE A 169 9.27 -1.86 27.90
C PHE A 169 9.34 -0.36 27.57
N GLY A 170 8.25 0.27 27.13
CA GLY A 170 8.23 1.67 26.72
C GLY A 170 8.50 2.63 27.87
N LYS A 171 9.58 3.39 27.76
CA LYS A 171 9.95 4.46 28.72
C LYS A 171 9.88 5.86 28.12
N HIS A 172 10.05 5.99 26.80
CA HIS A 172 10.04 7.26 26.09
C HIS A 172 9.00 7.22 24.98
N LYS A 173 8.03 8.14 25.02
CA LYS A 173 7.03 8.29 23.95
C LYS A 173 7.67 8.96 22.75
N LEU A 174 7.61 8.27 21.61
CA LEU A 174 7.97 8.83 20.30
C LEU A 174 6.73 9.37 19.55
N ALA A 175 5.53 9.10 20.08
CA ALA A 175 4.23 9.57 19.62
C ALA A 175 3.28 9.79 20.82
#